data_AF-A0A4Q2Z1D5-F1
#
_entry.id   AF-A0A4Q2Z1D5-F1
#
_cell.length_a   1.000
_cell.length_b   1.000
_cell.length_c   1.000
_cell.angle_alpha   90.00
_cell.angle_beta   90.00
_cell.angle_gamma   90.00
#
_symmetry.space_group_name_H-M   'P 1'
#
loop_
_entity.id
_entity.type
_entity.pdbx_description
1 polymer ?
#
loop_
_entity_poly.entity_id
_entity_poly.type
_entity_poly.pdbx_seq_one_letter_code
_entity_poly.pdbx_strand_id
1 'polypeptide(L)'
;MKASQWIGSLVLIGAVAGAGMGLAAWKKADIKKAADQAAMMPEPMEAVIVKPAREIEHRRTTTAVGTVLALRSVTLQNELAGTVVRVDLTPGKIVEEGAELVALDVSVEEAELKAQEAQAALADA
;
A
#
# COMPACT_ATOMS: atom_id res chain seq x y z
N MET A 1 -13.85 -89.04 -51.22
CA MET A 1 -14.50 -87.85 -50.61
C MET A 1 -14.06 -86.60 -51.37
N LYS A 2 -14.98 -86.08 -52.20
CA LYS A 2 -15.17 -84.73 -52.76
C LYS A 2 -13.95 -83.81 -53.01
N ALA A 3 -13.31 -83.96 -54.18
CA ALA A 3 -12.40 -82.96 -54.77
C ALA A 3 -13.05 -81.56 -54.97
N SER A 4 -14.38 -81.48 -54.99
CA SER A 4 -15.13 -80.21 -55.07
C SER A 4 -15.02 -79.33 -53.81
N GLN A 5 -14.65 -79.89 -52.66
CA GLN A 5 -14.50 -79.11 -51.41
C GLN A 5 -13.19 -78.32 -51.37
N TRP A 6 -12.11 -78.82 -52.00
CA TRP A 6 -10.80 -78.15 -52.00
C TRP A 6 -10.75 -76.91 -52.92
N ILE A 7 -11.44 -76.99 -54.06
CA ILE A 7 -11.58 -75.86 -54.99
C ILE A 7 -12.38 -74.73 -54.34
N GLY A 8 -13.47 -75.07 -53.63
CA GLY A 8 -14.27 -74.09 -52.89
C GLY A 8 -13.46 -73.35 -51.80
N SER A 9 -12.63 -74.08 -51.04
CA SER A 9 -11.74 -73.47 -50.04
C SER A 9 -10.69 -72.55 -50.66
N LEU A 10 -10.07 -72.93 -51.77
CA LEU A 10 -9.09 -72.07 -52.46
C LEU A 10 -9.70 -70.80 -53.02
N VAL A 11 -10.90 -70.89 -53.60
CA VAL A 11 -11.64 -69.72 -54.10
C VAL A 11 -12.01 -68.79 -52.94
N LEU A 12 -12.46 -69.34 -51.81
CA LEU A 12 -12.77 -68.54 -50.62
C LEU A 12 -11.54 -67.82 -50.08
N ILE A 13 -10.39 -68.52 -49.97
CA ILE A 13 -9.12 -67.91 -49.52
C ILE A 13 -8.68 -66.82 -50.49
N GLY A 14 -8.79 -67.04 -51.81
CA GLY A 14 -8.48 -66.03 -52.83
C GLY A 14 -9.37 -64.79 -52.72
N ALA A 15 -10.67 -64.98 -52.49
CA ALA A 15 -11.62 -63.89 -52.30
C ALA A 15 -11.33 -63.10 -51.02
N VAL A 16 -11.03 -63.78 -49.91
CA VAL A 16 -10.68 -63.13 -48.63
C VAL A 16 -9.35 -62.39 -48.75
N ALA A 17 -8.34 -62.98 -49.38
CA ALA A 17 -7.06 -62.33 -49.62
C ALA A 17 -7.20 -61.11 -50.54
N GLY A 18 -7.98 -61.23 -51.63
CA GLY A 18 -8.27 -60.13 -52.55
C GLY A 18 -9.01 -58.99 -51.86
N ALA A 19 -10.04 -59.29 -51.06
CA ALA A 19 -10.76 -58.29 -50.27
C ALA A 19 -9.86 -57.63 -49.22
N GLY A 20 -9.02 -58.42 -48.53
CA GLY A 20 -8.06 -57.92 -47.54
C GLY A 20 -7.01 -57.00 -48.16
N MET A 21 -6.44 -57.38 -49.30
CA MET A 21 -5.48 -56.54 -50.04
C MET A 21 -6.14 -55.26 -50.58
N GLY A 22 -7.36 -55.36 -51.11
CA GLY A 22 -8.13 -54.20 -51.57
C GLY A 22 -8.41 -53.19 -50.46
N LEU A 23 -8.88 -53.67 -49.30
CA LEU A 23 -9.13 -52.82 -48.12
C LEU A 23 -7.83 -52.22 -47.55
N ALA A 24 -6.74 -52.98 -47.54
CA ALA A 24 -5.44 -52.48 -47.08
C ALA A 24 -4.90 -51.37 -48.01
N ALA A 25 -5.04 -51.51 -49.32
CA ALA A 25 -4.65 -50.49 -50.29
C ALA A 25 -5.50 -49.22 -50.14
N TRP A 26 -6.81 -49.37 -49.99
CA TRP A 26 -7.72 -48.23 -49.79
C TRP A 26 -7.41 -47.47 -48.49
N LYS A 27 -7.28 -48.19 -47.37
CA LYS A 27 -6.94 -47.57 -46.07
C LYS A 27 -5.59 -46.85 -46.08
N LYS A 28 -4.58 -47.40 -46.77
CA LYS A 28 -3.28 -46.74 -46.94
C LYS A 28 -3.39 -45.44 -47.73
N ALA A 29 -4.20 -45.41 -48.78
CA ALA A 29 -4.43 -44.19 -49.55
C ALA A 29 -5.13 -43.10 -48.73
N ASP A 30 -6.12 -43.47 -47.91
CA ASP A 30 -6.83 -42.51 -47.07
C ASP A 30 -5.96 -41.95 -45.95
N ILE A 31 -5.17 -42.80 -45.28
CA ILE A 31 -4.21 -42.35 -44.25
C ILE A 31 -3.19 -41.40 -44.87
N LYS A 32 -2.69 -41.71 -46.08
CA LYS A 32 -1.75 -40.84 -46.77
C LYS A 32 -2.37 -39.48 -47.08
N LYS A 33 -3.60 -39.44 -47.59
CA LYS A 33 -4.31 -38.18 -47.86
C LYS A 33 -4.55 -37.38 -46.57
N ALA A 34 -4.95 -38.04 -45.48
CA ALA A 34 -5.15 -37.38 -44.19
C ALA A 34 -3.84 -36.82 -43.62
N ALA A 35 -2.73 -37.54 -43.76
CA ALA A 35 -1.41 -37.08 -43.34
C ALA A 35 -0.93 -35.89 -44.19
N ASP A 36 -1.12 -35.95 -45.51
CA ASP A 36 -0.77 -34.87 -46.43
C ASP A 36 -1.61 -33.60 -46.13
N GLN A 37 -2.88 -33.75 -45.73
CA GLN A 37 -3.73 -32.62 -45.29
C GLN A 37 -3.31 -32.06 -43.93
N ALA A 38 -2.98 -32.93 -42.96
CA ALA A 38 -2.49 -32.50 -41.65
C ALA A 38 -1.18 -31.71 -41.75
N ALA A 39 -0.29 -32.09 -42.68
CA ALA A 39 0.96 -31.36 -42.94
C ALA A 39 0.73 -29.94 -43.48
N MET A 40 -0.45 -29.66 -44.07
CA MET A 40 -0.82 -28.35 -44.60
C MET A 40 -1.56 -27.46 -43.59
N MET A 41 -1.71 -27.91 -42.34
CA MET A 41 -2.30 -27.15 -41.24
C MET A 41 -1.18 -26.72 -40.26
N PRO A 42 -0.47 -25.61 -40.54
CA PRO A 42 0.52 -25.09 -39.60
C PRO A 42 -0.16 -24.70 -38.28
N GLU A 43 0.57 -24.82 -37.18
CA GLU A 43 0.06 -24.43 -35.87
C GLU A 43 -0.29 -22.93 -35.85
N PRO A 44 -1.48 -22.56 -35.33
CA PRO A 44 -1.85 -21.15 -35.23
C PRO A 44 -0.92 -20.43 -34.26
N MET A 45 -0.20 -19.42 -34.76
CA MET A 45 0.62 -18.55 -33.92
C MET A 45 -0.21 -17.36 -33.44
N GLU A 46 -0.22 -17.13 -32.13
CA GLU A 46 -0.77 -15.90 -31.55
C GLU A 46 0.32 -14.85 -31.38
N ALA A 47 0.00 -13.61 -31.77
CA ALA A 47 0.89 -12.47 -31.55
C ALA A 47 0.79 -12.00 -30.09
N VAL A 48 1.93 -11.89 -29.42
CA VAL A 48 2.03 -11.36 -28.05
C VAL A 48 2.66 -9.98 -28.04
N ILE A 49 2.20 -9.13 -27.13
CA ILE A 49 2.79 -7.81 -26.91
C ILE A 49 3.86 -7.95 -25.83
N VAL A 50 5.10 -7.61 -26.16
CA VAL A 50 6.23 -7.60 -25.21
C VAL A 50 6.60 -6.18 -24.80
N LYS A 51 6.94 -5.99 -23.53
CA LYS A 51 7.46 -4.72 -22.99
C LYS A 51 8.74 -4.98 -22.20
N PRO A 52 9.88 -4.38 -22.59
CA PRO A 52 11.14 -4.60 -21.90
C PRO A 52 11.14 -3.95 -20.52
N ALA A 53 11.67 -4.66 -19.52
CA ALA A 53 11.90 -4.11 -18.20
C ALA A 53 12.91 -2.96 -18.26
N ARG A 54 12.65 -1.91 -17.49
CA ARG A 54 13.55 -0.76 -17.33
C ARG A 54 13.83 -0.59 -15.85
N GLU A 55 15.08 -0.27 -15.53
CA GLU A 55 15.44 0.13 -14.18
C GLU A 55 14.84 1.50 -13.90
N ILE A 56 14.20 1.63 -12.73
CA ILE A 56 13.65 2.88 -12.24
C ILE A 56 14.12 3.09 -10.81
N GLU A 57 14.48 4.32 -10.47
CA GLU A 57 14.75 4.68 -9.09
C GLU A 57 13.42 4.71 -8.33
N HIS A 58 13.21 3.75 -7.43
CA HIS A 58 12.02 3.68 -6.59
C HIS A 58 12.40 3.96 -5.14
N ARG A 59 11.91 5.07 -4.59
CA ARG A 59 12.07 5.39 -3.17
C ARG A 59 10.84 4.94 -2.40
N ARG A 60 11.04 4.03 -1.44
CA ARG A 60 10.01 3.66 -0.48
C ARG A 60 9.76 4.82 0.48
N THR A 61 8.54 5.30 0.55
CA THR A 61 8.08 6.26 1.55
C THR A 61 7.09 5.59 2.49
N THR A 62 6.99 6.10 3.71
CA THR A 62 6.02 5.64 4.70
C THR A 62 5.45 6.86 5.39
N THR A 63 4.13 6.93 5.49
CA THR A 63 3.44 8.05 6.10
C THR A 63 3.23 7.76 7.58
N ALA A 64 3.79 8.60 8.44
CA ALA A 64 3.45 8.61 9.86
C ALA A 64 2.37 9.67 10.10
N VAL A 65 1.32 9.29 10.83
CA VAL A 65 0.27 10.21 11.27
C VAL A 65 0.43 10.42 12.78
N GLY A 66 0.36 11.67 13.22
CA GLY A 66 0.48 12.04 14.63
C GLY A 66 -0.08 13.43 14.90
N THR A 67 -0.19 13.77 16.18
CA THR A 67 -0.69 15.07 16.64
C THR A 67 0.48 15.89 17.19
N VAL A 68 0.48 17.19 16.91
CA VAL A 68 1.45 18.11 17.50
C VAL A 68 0.97 18.52 18.89
N LEU A 69 1.86 18.41 19.88
CA LEU A 69 1.62 18.86 21.25
C LEU A 69 2.55 20.03 21.58
N ALA A 70 2.10 20.90 22.47
CA ALA A 70 2.95 21.98 22.98
C ALA A 70 4.12 21.41 23.79
N LEU A 71 5.32 21.96 23.60
CA LEU A 71 6.51 21.56 24.37
C LEU A 71 6.35 21.85 25.87
N ARG A 72 5.67 22.95 26.19
CA ARG A 72 5.38 23.40 27.55
C ARG A 72 3.98 23.96 27.58
N SER A 73 3.21 23.57 28.58
CA SER A 73 1.89 24.11 28.88
C SER A 73 1.84 24.34 30.37
N VAL A 74 1.47 25.56 30.77
CA VAL A 74 1.38 25.97 32.17
C VAL A 74 0.03 26.62 32.41
N THR A 75 -0.59 26.28 33.53
CA THR A 75 -1.81 26.93 34.02
C THR A 75 -1.39 27.93 35.08
N LEU A 76 -1.61 29.21 34.80
CA LEU A 76 -1.28 30.28 35.74
C LEU A 76 -2.38 30.44 36.79
N GLN A 77 -1.96 30.61 38.05
CA GLN A 77 -2.83 30.85 39.20
C GLN A 77 -2.18 31.92 40.08
N ASN A 78 -2.98 32.65 40.84
CA ASN A 78 -2.49 33.61 41.81
C ASN A 78 -1.93 32.89 43.05
N GLU A 79 -0.81 33.39 43.57
CA GLU A 79 -0.22 32.85 44.81
C GLU A 79 -0.95 33.35 46.06
N LEU A 80 -1.46 34.59 46.02
CA LEU A 80 -2.19 35.24 47.10
C LEU A 80 -3.57 35.69 46.60
N ALA A 81 -4.56 35.66 47.48
CA ALA A 81 -5.87 36.25 47.20
C ALA A 81 -5.76 37.78 47.17
N GLY A 82 -6.37 38.42 46.17
CA GLY A 82 -6.34 39.88 46.03
C GLY A 82 -7.27 40.37 44.94
N THR A 83 -7.47 41.69 44.89
CA THR A 83 -8.28 42.35 43.86
C THR A 83 -7.42 42.61 42.63
N VAL A 84 -7.89 42.23 41.45
CA VAL A 84 -7.19 42.55 40.19
C VAL A 84 -7.42 44.01 39.81
N VAL A 85 -6.36 44.78 39.63
CA VAL A 85 -6.42 46.20 39.22
C VAL A 85 -6.01 46.43 37.77
N ARG A 86 -5.20 45.53 37.19
CA ARG A 86 -4.75 45.62 35.80
C ARG A 86 -4.63 44.23 35.17
N VAL A 87 -5.00 44.13 33.90
CA VAL A 87 -4.94 42.91 33.08
C VAL A 87 -4.29 43.27 31.74
N ASP A 88 -3.19 42.60 31.40
CA ASP A 88 -2.48 42.72 30.11
C ASP A 88 -2.48 41.38 29.35
N LEU A 89 -3.57 40.62 29.52
CA LEU A 89 -3.79 39.33 28.89
C LEU A 89 -4.67 39.48 27.65
N THR A 90 -4.05 39.49 26.48
CA THR A 90 -4.77 39.45 25.19
C THR A 90 -4.67 38.06 24.60
N PRO A 91 -5.80 37.41 24.22
CA PRO A 91 -5.77 36.08 23.60
C PRO A 91 -4.86 36.04 22.36
N GLY A 92 -3.93 35.08 22.33
CA GLY A 92 -2.98 34.91 21.23
C GLY A 92 -1.74 35.82 21.27
N LYS A 93 -1.61 36.69 22.29
CA LYS A 93 -0.41 37.50 22.50
C LYS A 93 0.77 36.61 22.89
N ILE A 94 1.90 36.82 22.23
CA ILE A 94 3.18 36.21 22.60
C ILE A 94 3.78 37.05 23.73
N VAL A 95 4.25 36.39 24.79
CA VAL A 95 4.83 37.01 25.98
C VAL A 95 6.16 36.35 26.30
N GLU A 96 7.06 37.13 26.87
CA GLU A 96 8.38 36.66 27.33
C GLU A 96 8.36 36.36 28.83
N GLU A 97 9.40 35.69 29.31
CA GLU A 97 9.59 35.47 30.74
C GLU A 97 9.66 36.81 31.50
N GLY A 98 8.96 36.89 32.63
CA GLY A 98 8.87 38.10 33.45
C GLY A 98 7.85 39.14 32.96
N ALA A 99 7.11 38.88 31.87
CA ALA A 99 6.03 39.75 31.45
C ALA A 99 4.91 39.81 32.50
N GLU A 100 4.49 41.01 32.88
CA GLU A 100 3.34 41.21 33.76
C GLU A 100 2.05 40.92 33.00
N LEU A 101 1.32 39.88 33.42
CA LEU A 101 0.05 39.49 32.77
C LEU A 101 -1.17 40.03 33.53
N VAL A 102 -1.08 40.07 34.85
CA VAL A 102 -2.12 40.55 35.76
C VAL A 102 -1.42 41.21 36.94
N ALA A 103 -1.90 42.37 37.38
CA ALA A 103 -1.46 43.00 38.63
C ALA A 103 -2.60 43.06 39.63
N LEU A 104 -2.27 42.68 40.87
CA LEU A 104 -3.15 42.78 42.04
C LEU A 104 -2.98 44.14 42.72
N ASP A 105 -4.01 44.56 43.47
CA ASP A 105 -3.92 45.72 44.36
C ASP A 105 -2.93 45.42 45.48
N VAL A 106 -1.83 46.18 45.51
CA VAL A 106 -0.76 46.07 46.51
C VAL A 106 -0.58 47.37 47.30
N SER A 107 -1.62 48.21 47.35
CA SER A 107 -1.55 49.53 47.99
C SER A 107 -1.24 49.47 49.50
N VAL A 108 -1.66 48.41 50.18
CA VAL A 108 -1.37 48.20 51.61
C VAL A 108 0.09 47.79 51.80
N GLU A 109 0.56 46.84 51.00
CA GLU A 109 1.93 46.34 51.01
C GLU A 109 2.93 47.44 50.66
N GLU A 110 2.61 48.29 49.67
CA GLU A 110 3.43 49.46 49.32
C GLU A 110 3.51 50.48 50.46
N ALA A 111 2.39 50.73 51.15
CA ALA A 111 2.36 51.64 52.30
C ALA A 111 3.18 51.09 53.48
N GLU A 112 3.08 49.79 53.74
CA GLU A 112 3.84 49.12 54.80
C GLU A 112 5.34 49.06 54.48
N LEU A 113 5.71 48.75 53.23
CA LEU A 113 7.09 48.82 52.76
C LEU A 113 7.69 50.21 53.02
N LYS A 114 6.98 51.27 52.62
CA LYS A 114 7.43 52.65 52.82
C LYS A 114 7.60 53.02 54.30
N ALA A 115 6.70 52.53 55.17
CA ALA A 115 6.81 52.76 56.61
C ALA A 115 8.05 52.06 57.20
N GLN A 116 8.32 50.82 56.78
CA GLN A 116 9.48 50.06 57.23
C GLN A 116 10.80 50.63 56.72
N GLU A 117 10.85 51.07 55.46
CA GLU A 117 12.02 51.76 54.89
C GLU A 117 12.37 53.04 55.65
N ALA A 118 11.35 53.82 56.03
CA ALA A 118 11.56 55.03 56.84
C ALA A 118 12.11 54.70 58.24
N GLN A 119 11.61 53.62 58.86
CA GLN A 119 12.09 53.17 60.16
C GLN A 119 13.53 52.63 60.08
N ALA A 120 13.89 51.91 59.02
CA ALA A 120 15.25 51.46 58.78
C ALA A 120 16.21 52.64 58.58
N ALA A 121 15.82 53.63 57.77
CA ALA A 121 16.60 54.85 57.56
C ALA A 121 16.82 55.66 58.85
N LEU A 122 15.83 55.68 59.77
CA LEU A 122 15.95 56.29 61.10
C LEU A 122 16.90 55.51 62.03
N ALA A 123 17.01 54.20 61.86
CA ALA A 123 17.89 53.35 62.68
C ALA A 123 19.35 53.35 62.19
N ASP A 124 19.56 53.55 60.90
CA ASP A 124 20.88 53.65 60.27
C ASP A 124 21.52 55.05 60.38
N ALA A 125 20.73 56.07 60.79
CA ALA A 125 21.17 57.45 61.01
C ALA A 125 21.66 57.69 62.45
#